data_AF-A0A6J4QGC6-F1
#
_entry.id   AF-A0A6J4QGC6-F1
#
_cell.length_a   1.000
_cell.length_b   1.000
_cell.length_c   1.000
_cell.angle_alpha   90.00
_cell.angle_beta   90.00
_cell.angle_gamma   90.00
#
_symmetry.space_group_name_H-M   'P 1'
#
loop_
_entity.id
_entity.type
_entity.pdbx_description
1 polymer ?
#
loop_
_entity_poly.entity_id
_entity_poly.type
_entity_poly.pdbx_seq_one_letter_code
_entity_poly.pdbx_strand_id
1 'polypeptide(L)' 'EMDGLQATRIIKRERPEIAVLMVTMYDTDDYMLEATKAGAVGYVLKDASRSELLAVIRRVIYGEPPSLDTALPDTNAHA' A
#
# COMPACT_ATOMS: atom_id res chain seq x y z
N GLU A 1 -7.12 2.32 21.71
CA GLU A 1 -6.16 1.72 20.75
C GLU A 1 -5.95 2.67 19.58
N MET A 2 -4.87 2.48 18.82
CA MET A 2 -4.50 3.27 17.64
C MET A 2 -4.66 2.40 16.39
N ASP A 3 -5.33 2.91 15.36
CA ASP A 3 -5.49 2.21 14.07
C ASP A 3 -4.34 2.49 13.07
N GLY A 4 -4.35 1.82 11.92
CA GLY A 4 -3.32 1.96 10.89
C GLY A 4 -3.28 3.34 10.21
N LEU A 5 -4.43 4.02 10.06
CA LEU A 5 -4.49 5.37 9.48
C LEU A 5 -3.92 6.40 10.46
N GLN A 6 -4.28 6.29 11.75
CA GLN A 6 -3.71 7.11 12.81
C GLN A 6 -2.20 6.89 12.93
N ALA A 7 -1.74 5.64 12.92
CA ALA A 7 -0.32 5.32 12.92
C ALA A 7 0.41 5.94 11.72
N THR A 8 -0.17 5.84 10.52
CA THR A 8 0.39 6.45 9.30
C THR A 8 0.54 7.97 9.46
N ARG A 9 -0.51 8.67 9.93
CA ARG A 9 -0.45 10.13 10.15
C ARG A 9 0.65 10.51 11.14
N ILE A 10 0.80 9.74 12.22
CA ILE A 10 1.83 9.98 13.23
C ILE A 10 3.23 9.77 12.63
N ILE A 11 3.45 8.65 11.95
CA ILE A 11 4.73 8.34 11.29
C ILE A 11 5.09 9.43 10.29
N LYS A 12 4.15 9.82 9.41
CA LYS A 12 4.41 10.85 8.40
C LYS A 12 4.65 12.23 8.98
N ARG A 13 4.01 12.57 10.11
CA ARG A 13 4.25 13.82 10.83
C ARG A 13 5.64 13.87 11.47
N GLU A 14 6.08 12.76 12.05
CA GLU A 14 7.35 12.69 12.80
C GLU A 14 8.56 12.39 11.90
N ARG A 15 8.33 11.66 10.80
CA ARG A 15 9.34 11.14 9.86
C ARG A 15 8.79 11.20 8.42
N PRO A 16 8.68 12.40 7.82
CA PRO A 16 8.07 12.58 6.49
C PRO A 16 8.80 11.83 5.37
N GLU A 17 10.06 11.45 5.57
CA GLU A 17 10.88 10.66 4.64
C GLU A 17 10.53 9.16 4.64
N ILE A 18 9.90 8.64 5.69
CA ILE A 18 9.56 7.22 5.77
C ILE A 18 8.39 6.93 4.83
N ALA A 19 8.59 5.95 3.95
CA ALA A 19 7.54 5.38 3.12
C ALA A 19 6.65 4.46 3.97
N VAL A 20 5.33 4.63 3.87
CA VAL A 20 4.35 3.79 4.57
C VAL A 20 3.50 3.04 3.55
N LEU A 21 3.52 1.71 3.63
CA LEU A 21 2.69 0.82 2.82
C LEU A 21 1.57 0.24 3.68
N MET A 22 0.33 0.46 3.30
CA MET A 22 -0.84 -0.09 4.02
C MET A 22 -1.16 -1.49 3.54
N VAL A 23 -1.33 -2.45 4.46
CA VAL A 23 -1.70 -3.84 4.17
C VAL A 23 -3.02 -4.19 4.87
N THR A 24 -4.04 -4.57 4.10
CA THR A 24 -5.45 -4.50 4.55
C THR A 24 -6.35 -5.55 3.92
N MET A 25 -7.42 -5.95 4.61
CA MET A 25 -8.45 -6.84 4.05
C MET A 25 -9.54 -6.08 3.26
N TYR A 26 -9.54 -4.75 3.33
CA TYR A 26 -10.54 -3.91 2.69
C TYR A 26 -10.05 -3.51 1.30
N ASP A 27 -10.93 -3.52 0.31
CA ASP A 27 -10.63 -3.17 -1.09
C ASP A 27 -11.46 -1.98 -1.58
N THR A 28 -12.03 -1.20 -0.67
CA THR A 28 -12.90 -0.08 -1.04
C THR A 28 -12.10 1.19 -1.37
N ASP A 29 -12.57 1.92 -2.38
CA ASP A 29 -12.00 3.20 -2.82
C ASP A 29 -11.88 4.21 -1.67
N ASP A 30 -12.85 4.23 -0.76
CA ASP A 30 -12.84 5.12 0.40
C ASP A 30 -11.64 4.87 1.32
N TYR A 31 -11.33 3.60 1.60
CA TYR A 31 -10.17 3.26 2.44
C TYR A 31 -8.85 3.57 1.74
N MET A 32 -8.78 3.35 0.43
CA MET A 32 -7.60 3.71 -0.37
C MET A 32 -7.37 5.22 -0.37
N LEU A 33 -8.44 6.00 -0.52
CA LEU A 33 -8.40 7.45 -0.47
C LEU A 33 -7.96 7.95 0.91
N GLU A 34 -8.50 7.38 1.99
CA GLU A 34 -8.11 7.75 3.36
C GLU A 34 -6.67 7.38 3.70
N ALA A 35 -6.17 6.24 3.20
CA ALA A 35 -4.75 5.86 3.33
C ALA A 35 -3.84 6.86 2.60
N THR A 36 -4.23 7.26 1.38
CA THR A 36 -3.50 8.27 0.59
C THR A 36 -3.48 9.61 1.30
N LYS A 37 -4.63 10.09 1.82
CA LYS A 37 -4.72 11.32 2.63
C LYS A 37 -3.90 11.26 3.91
N ALA A 38 -3.76 10.09 4.51
CA ALA A 38 -2.89 9.89 5.67
C ALA A 38 -1.39 9.96 5.34
N GLY A 39 -1.03 9.91 4.05
CA GLY A 39 0.34 9.96 3.57
C GLY A 39 0.97 8.58 3.35
N ALA A 40 0.16 7.53 3.25
CA ALA A 40 0.64 6.24 2.75
C ALA A 40 1.09 6.40 1.30
N VAL A 41 2.22 5.78 0.97
CA VAL A 41 2.70 5.79 -0.41
C VAL A 41 1.96 4.77 -1.24
N GLY A 42 1.50 3.66 -0.65
CA GLY A 42 0.77 2.62 -1.37
C GLY A 42 -0.17 1.80 -0.48
N TYR A 43 -0.91 0.91 -1.12
CA TYR A 43 -1.97 0.09 -0.56
C TYR A 43 -1.89 -1.32 -1.15
N VAL A 44 -1.96 -2.35 -0.31
CA VAL A 44 -1.85 -3.76 -0.73
C VAL A 44 -2.88 -4.58 0.04
N LEU A 45 -3.60 -5.47 -0.66
CA LEU A 45 -4.52 -6.38 -0.02
C LEU A 45 -3.78 -7.47 0.76
N LYS A 46 -4.35 -7.91 1.88
CA LYS A 46 -3.75 -8.89 2.80
C LYS A 46 -3.67 -10.29 2.20
N ASP A 47 -4.47 -10.57 1.18
CA ASP A 47 -4.46 -11.80 0.39
C ASP A 47 -3.43 -11.77 -0.75
N ALA A 48 -2.80 -10.60 -1.01
CA ALA A 48 -1.74 -10.48 -1.99
C ALA A 48 -0.62 -11.48 -1.69
N SER A 49 -0.16 -12.14 -2.74
CA SER A 49 0.95 -13.06 -2.66
C SER A 49 2.23 -12.35 -2.18
N ARG A 50 3.13 -13.14 -1.60
CA ARG A 50 4.44 -12.63 -1.15
C ARG A 50 5.22 -11.96 -2.29
N SER A 51 5.11 -12.47 -3.51
CA SER A 51 5.74 -11.89 -4.71
C SER A 51 5.21 -10.50 -5.02
N GLU A 52 3.89 -10.29 -4.90
CA GLU A 52 3.25 -9.00 -5.16
C GLU A 52 3.66 -7.97 -4.12
N LEU A 53 3.64 -8.33 -2.84
CA LEU A 53 4.12 -7.46 -1.77
C LEU A 53 5.58 -7.06 -1.97
N LEU A 54 6.45 -8.01 -2.33
CA LEU A 54 7.86 -7.73 -2.62
C LEU A 54 8.03 -6.81 -3.84
N ALA A 55 7.21 -6.99 -4.88
CA ALA A 55 7.24 -6.11 -6.05
C ALA A 55 6.87 -4.67 -5.68
N VAL A 56 5.81 -4.48 -4.88
CA VAL A 56 5.39 -3.14 -4.43
C VAL A 56 6.46 -2.48 -3.56
N ILE A 57 7.06 -3.22 -2.61
CA ILE A 57 8.15 -2.70 -1.77
C ILE A 57 9.32 -2.23 -2.64
N ARG A 58 9.72 -3.01 -3.65
CA ARG A 58 10.80 -2.64 -4.57
C ARG A 58 10.46 -1.35 -5.33
N ARG A 59 9.26 -1.23 -5.89
CA ARG A 59 8.81 -0.01 -6.59
C ARG A 59 8.92 1.23 -5.71
N VAL A 60 8.42 1.13 -4.47
CA VAL A 60 8.50 2.19 -3.47
C VAL A 60 9.95 2.62 -3.21
N ILE A 61 10.87 1.65 -3.06
CA ILE A 61 12.29 1.93 -2.82
C ILE A 61 12.93 2.67 -4.01
N TYR A 62 12.54 2.34 -5.25
CA TYR A 62 13.06 3.00 -6.45
C TYR A 62 12.37 4.33 -6.80
N GLY A 63 11.43 4.80 -5.96
CA GLY A 63 10.68 6.03 -6.22
C GLY A 63 9.71 5.91 -7.40
N GLU A 64 9.43 4.69 -7.86
CA GLU A 64 8.37 4.43 -8.81
C GLU A 64 7.03 4.62 -8.11
N PRO A 65 6.00 5.13 -8.81
CA PRO A 65 4.67 5.15 -8.25
C PRO A 65 4.31 3.71 -7.86
N PRO A 66 3.95 3.44 -6.60
CA PRO A 66 3.32 2.19 -6.24
C PRO A 66 1.95 2.24 -6.90
N SER A 67 1.88 1.84 -8.17
CA SER A 67 0.65 1.79 -8.93
C SER A 67 -0.38 1.06 -8.08
N LEU A 68 -1.40 1.81 -7.66
CA LEU A 68 -2.51 1.38 -6.78
C LEU A 68 -3.42 0.36 -7.46
N ASP A 69 -3.16 0.07 -8.73
CA ASP A 69 -3.81 -0.97 -9.49
C ASP A 69 -3.09 -2.30 -9.22
N THR A 70 -3.66 -3.08 -8.30
CA THR A 70 -3.30 -4.49 -8.09
C THR A 70 -3.68 -5.39 -9.27
N ALA A 71 -4.10 -4.85 -10.42
CA ALA A 71 -3.87 -5.55 -11.67
C ALA A 71 -2.39 -5.42 -12.07
N LEU A 72 -1.51 -6.14 -11.37
CA LEU A 72 -0.46 -6.81 -12.14
C LEU A 72 -1.22 -7.63 -13.20
N PRO A 73 -0.95 -7.47 -14.50
CA PRO A 73 -1.64 -8.25 -15.51
C PRO A 73 -1.54 -9.71 -15.09
N ASP A 74 -2.70 -10.33 -14.87
CA ASP A 74 -2.85 -11.73 -14.48
C ASP A 74 -1.87 -12.56 -15.31
N THR A 75 -0.72 -12.88 -14.70
CA THR A 75 0.23 -13.82 -15.31
C THR A 75 -0.12 -15.25 -14.92
N ASN A 76 -1.21 -15.43 -14.18
CA ASN A 76 -1.93 -16.68 -14.03
C ASN A 76 -3.30 -16.57 -14.68
N ALA A 77 -3.30 -16.64 -16.02
CA ALA A 77 -4.39 -17.30 -16.71
C ALA A 77 -4.56 -18.69 -16.06
N HIS A 78 -5.69 -18.91 -15.40
CA HIS A 78 -6.07 -20.22 -14.91
C HIS A 78 -6.15 -21.19 -16.09
N ALA A 79 -5.15 -22.08 -16.18
CA ALA A 79 -5.33 -23.46 -16.58
C ALA A 79 -5.67 -24.29 -15.34
#